data_AF-A0A915IRF4-F1
#
_entry.id   AF-A0A915IRF4-F1
#
_cell.length_a   1.000
_cell.length_b   1.000
_cell.length_c   1.000
_cell.angle_alpha   90.00
_cell.angle_beta   90.00
_cell.angle_gamma   90.00
#
_symmetry.space_group_name_H-M   'P 1'
#
loop_
_entity.id
_entity.type
_entity.pdbx_description
1 polymer ?
#
loop_
_entity_poly.entity_id
_entity_poly.type
_entity_poly.pdbx_seq_one_letter_code
_entity_poly.pdbx_strand_id
1 'polypeptide(L)'
;MWASVPSSVICLFGDTLRKILNVKKPTVEIHGFVKPGFESVKDAFRQNFDNYLEPEGATLAIYHKGELVANLWAGDANSKVNKKWAQDTLCIAFSTTKIATAMCLALLVDRGLVQYEDLVTKYWPEFGKNGKSSVTVRMLVSHQAGVAILDQDVTFDTVRDYEKMSTLLEDQTPNWTISEQKAGYHAITFGFLIDQLVRRVDPQKRSLGRFFREEIAIPYGRTHFSGKLQIVHAARVVTQRQNQTLDKGKTIVWLELLSDIEFYIGLPDEHHDRVCHLIGPNALQFVYDLSEPDFIRAIYRMCKNPTSTLLWQSLKNPKWLEVGKNGETAFNDPELYKLEIGGANGICTAKALAKLLTLFIGEKPIFSPNLMQILEKPLLTDSPDVVLGVNMNYGHGLMYFKNPNGHYKIGHTGYGGQNARLDPDYQMSIAYLHNALSSDSGAYSRTFKILENA
;
A
#
# COMPACT_ATOMS: atom_id res chain seq x y z
N MET A 1 -28.20 21.36 28.63
CA MET A 1 -29.03 20.39 27.88
C MET A 1 -28.42 19.91 26.56
N TRP A 2 -27.16 20.24 26.21
CA TRP A 2 -26.59 19.92 24.87
C TRP A 2 -25.20 19.29 24.91
N ALA A 3 -24.86 18.57 25.99
CA ALA A 3 -23.58 17.87 26.13
C ALA A 3 -23.56 16.49 25.42
N SER A 4 -24.58 16.19 24.62
CA SER A 4 -24.82 14.86 24.04
C SER A 4 -25.09 14.91 22.54
N VAL A 5 -24.70 15.97 21.84
CA VAL A 5 -24.75 16.00 20.38
C VAL A 5 -23.58 15.14 19.88
N PRO A 6 -23.83 14.00 19.20
CA PRO A 6 -22.77 13.15 18.72
C PRO A 6 -21.86 13.92 17.76
N SER A 7 -20.55 13.66 17.78
CA SER A 7 -19.57 14.27 16.85
C SER A 7 -20.02 14.15 15.38
N SER A 8 -20.79 13.10 15.07
CA SER A 8 -21.41 12.85 13.77
C SER A 8 -22.46 13.87 13.33
N VAL A 9 -23.12 14.58 14.26
CA VAL A 9 -24.15 15.59 13.94
C VAL A 9 -23.54 16.99 13.72
N ILE A 10 -22.45 17.31 14.43
CA ILE A 10 -21.66 18.54 14.19
C ILE A 10 -21.07 18.51 12.77
N CYS A 11 -20.74 17.31 12.32
CA CYS A 11 -20.23 17.05 11.00
C CYS A 11 -21.20 17.46 9.85
N LEU A 12 -22.48 17.10 9.93
CA LEU A 12 -23.47 17.33 8.86
C LEU A 12 -23.67 18.80 8.43
N PHE A 13 -23.22 19.77 9.24
CA PHE A 13 -23.48 21.18 9.02
C PHE A 13 -22.24 22.08 9.06
N GLY A 14 -21.04 21.48 9.07
CA GLY A 14 -19.76 22.17 8.97
C GLY A 14 -19.48 23.21 10.06
N ASP A 15 -18.46 24.03 9.81
CA ASP A 15 -18.04 25.14 10.69
C ASP A 15 -19.18 26.09 11.06
N THR A 16 -20.22 26.19 10.23
CA THR A 16 -21.38 27.06 10.44
C THR A 16 -22.21 26.64 11.65
N LEU A 17 -22.61 25.37 11.75
CA LEU A 17 -23.36 24.90 12.93
C LEU A 17 -22.51 24.86 14.18
N ARG A 18 -21.21 24.57 14.04
CA ARG A 18 -20.27 24.60 15.16
C ARG A 18 -20.11 26.02 15.73
N LYS A 19 -20.02 27.04 14.87
CA LYS A 19 -20.05 28.46 15.28
C LYS A 19 -21.36 28.83 15.96
N ILE A 20 -22.49 28.31 15.46
CA ILE A 20 -23.82 28.51 16.06
C ILE A 20 -23.94 27.79 17.42
N LEU A 21 -23.37 26.59 17.58
CA LEU A 21 -23.48 25.74 18.77
C LEU A 21 -22.35 25.92 19.80
N ASN A 22 -21.36 26.76 19.51
CA ASN A 22 -20.22 27.07 20.38
C ASN A 22 -19.45 25.84 20.90
N VAL A 23 -19.36 24.77 20.09
CA VAL A 23 -18.64 23.54 20.46
C VAL A 23 -17.13 23.76 20.28
N LYS A 24 -16.38 23.67 21.38
CA LYS A 24 -14.90 23.74 21.38
C LYS A 24 -14.33 22.62 20.50
N LYS A 25 -13.36 22.98 19.65
CA LYS A 25 -12.60 22.01 18.85
C LYS A 25 -11.86 21.09 19.81
N PRO A 26 -11.94 19.76 19.71
CA PRO A 26 -10.87 18.94 20.22
C PRO A 26 -9.63 19.28 19.38
N THR A 27 -8.64 19.93 19.99
CA THR A 27 -7.34 20.13 19.34
C THR A 27 -6.62 18.80 19.35
N VAL A 28 -6.42 18.22 18.17
CA VAL A 28 -5.58 17.03 18.02
C VAL A 28 -4.12 17.46 18.09
N GLU A 29 -3.37 16.86 19.01
CA GLU A 29 -1.93 17.10 19.11
C GLU A 29 -1.21 16.45 17.92
N ILE A 30 -0.42 17.25 17.21
CA ILE A 30 0.40 16.79 16.08
C ILE A 30 1.81 16.49 16.59
N HIS A 31 2.18 15.22 16.58
CA HIS A 31 3.50 14.74 17.00
C HIS A 31 4.46 14.64 15.81
N GLY A 32 5.74 14.45 16.12
CA GLY A 32 6.81 14.31 15.13
C GLY A 32 7.43 15.65 14.71
N PHE A 33 8.02 15.68 13.52
CA PHE A 33 8.77 16.84 13.04
C PHE A 33 8.56 17.13 11.54
N VAL A 34 8.83 18.38 11.18
CA VAL A 34 9.10 18.83 9.82
C VAL A 34 10.41 19.62 9.85
N LYS A 35 11.20 19.54 8.78
CA LYS A 35 12.38 20.38 8.60
C LYS A 35 12.00 21.79 8.13
N PRO A 36 12.89 22.79 8.28
CA PRO A 36 12.67 24.12 7.73
C PRO A 36 12.30 24.08 6.24
N GLY A 37 11.24 24.79 5.87
CA GLY A 37 10.67 24.81 4.52
C GLY A 37 9.54 23.80 4.28
N PHE A 38 9.23 22.94 5.25
CA PHE A 38 8.13 21.97 5.19
C PHE A 38 7.03 22.26 6.24
N GLU A 39 6.97 23.48 6.78
CA GLU A 39 5.98 23.88 7.79
C GLU A 39 4.55 23.81 7.25
N SER A 40 4.35 24.17 5.98
CA SER A 40 3.05 24.07 5.27
C SER A 40 2.46 22.67 5.36
N VAL A 41 3.30 21.64 5.26
CA VAL A 41 2.90 20.23 5.35
C VAL A 41 2.35 19.91 6.74
N LYS A 42 2.96 20.41 7.82
CA LYS A 42 2.45 20.20 9.19
C LYS A 42 1.10 20.87 9.37
N ASP A 43 0.91 22.04 8.79
CA ASP A 43 -0.35 22.76 8.85
C ASP A 43 -1.44 22.08 8.02
N ALA A 44 -1.12 21.57 6.84
CA ALA A 44 -1.99 20.75 5.99
C ALA A 44 -2.38 19.43 6.68
N PHE A 45 -1.44 18.76 7.33
CA PHE A 45 -1.71 17.55 8.11
C PHE A 45 -2.65 17.85 9.29
N ARG A 46 -2.43 18.97 10.00
CA ARG A 46 -3.36 19.44 11.03
C ARG A 46 -4.74 19.76 10.44
N GLN A 47 -4.78 20.39 9.28
CA GLN A 47 -6.01 20.78 8.58
C GLN A 47 -6.93 19.58 8.33
N ASN A 48 -6.39 18.40 8.05
CA ASN A 48 -7.17 17.18 7.87
C ASN A 48 -7.98 16.80 9.14
N PHE A 49 -7.37 16.86 10.33
CA PHE A 49 -8.09 16.68 11.60
C PHE A 49 -9.04 17.84 11.88
N ASP A 50 -8.55 19.04 11.62
CA ASP A 50 -9.24 20.27 11.91
C ASP A 50 -10.54 20.46 11.13
N ASN A 51 -10.62 19.84 9.96
CA ASN A 51 -11.77 19.80 9.07
C ASN A 51 -12.58 18.49 9.19
N TYR A 52 -12.28 17.65 10.19
CA TYR A 52 -12.94 16.35 10.41
C TYR A 52 -12.82 15.37 9.24
N LEU A 53 -11.81 15.54 8.40
CA LEU A 53 -11.49 14.57 7.35
C LEU A 53 -10.77 13.34 7.94
N GLU A 54 -10.14 13.51 9.11
CA GLU A 54 -9.51 12.44 9.89
C GLU A 54 -10.19 12.31 11.25
N PRO A 55 -11.25 11.48 11.35
CA PRO A 55 -11.97 11.30 12.62
C PRO A 55 -11.23 10.40 13.62
N GLU A 56 -10.16 9.70 13.20
CA GLU A 56 -9.38 8.77 14.03
C GLU A 56 -7.91 9.20 14.14
N GLY A 57 -6.98 8.47 13.53
CA GLY A 57 -5.57 8.78 13.50
C GLY A 57 -4.92 8.59 12.14
N ALA A 58 -3.81 9.30 11.93
CA ALA A 58 -3.09 9.30 10.67
C ALA A 58 -1.59 9.48 10.89
N THR A 59 -0.82 9.15 9.87
CA THR A 59 0.62 9.35 9.81
C THR A 59 1.07 9.74 8.40
N LEU A 60 2.10 10.58 8.34
CA LEU A 60 2.69 11.11 7.12
C LEU A 60 4.21 11.03 7.22
N ALA A 61 4.86 10.56 6.17
CA ALA A 61 6.31 10.71 6.02
C ALA A 61 6.67 11.26 4.63
N ILE A 62 7.65 12.14 4.60
CA ILE A 62 8.21 12.70 3.38
C ILE A 62 9.73 12.55 3.42
N TYR A 63 10.28 12.00 2.34
CA TYR A 63 11.69 12.10 2.04
C TYR A 63 11.91 13.03 0.86
N HIS A 64 12.94 13.88 0.94
CA HIS A 64 13.39 14.74 -0.14
C HIS A 64 14.88 14.52 -0.33
N LYS A 65 15.30 14.17 -1.55
CA LYS A 65 16.68 13.82 -1.90
C LYS A 65 17.29 12.77 -0.96
N GLY A 66 16.49 11.74 -0.65
CA GLY A 66 16.89 10.62 0.22
C GLY A 66 16.88 10.92 1.73
N GLU A 67 16.59 12.15 2.14
CA GLU A 67 16.55 12.57 3.55
C GLU A 67 15.13 12.65 4.09
N LEU A 68 14.88 12.16 5.31
CA LEU A 68 13.59 12.28 6.00
C LEU A 68 13.38 13.74 6.42
N VAL A 69 12.46 14.44 5.73
CA VAL A 69 12.18 15.86 5.96
C VAL A 69 10.88 16.09 6.74
N ALA A 70 9.97 15.14 6.74
CA ALA A 70 8.77 15.14 7.58
C ALA A 70 8.48 13.74 8.09
N ASN A 71 8.14 13.62 9.37
CA ASN A 71 7.59 12.41 9.98
C ASN A 71 6.57 12.84 11.03
N LEU A 72 5.29 12.76 10.70
CA LEU A 72 4.18 13.25 11.51
C LEU A 72 3.20 12.14 11.82
N TRP A 73 2.58 12.21 12.99
CA TRP A 73 1.46 11.36 13.38
C TRP A 73 0.57 12.07 14.40
N ALA A 74 -0.69 11.65 14.47
CA ALA A 74 -1.69 12.24 15.34
C ALA A 74 -2.91 11.33 15.49
N GLY A 75 -3.73 11.61 16.52
CA GLY A 75 -5.01 10.96 16.72
C GLY A 75 -4.92 9.59 17.40
N ASP A 76 -5.91 8.74 17.13
CA ASP A 76 -6.08 7.45 17.79
C ASP A 76 -5.71 6.29 16.86
N ALA A 77 -4.82 5.40 17.31
CA ALA A 77 -4.57 4.13 16.63
C ALA A 77 -5.72 3.14 16.86
N ASN A 78 -6.44 3.25 17.98
CA ASN A 78 -7.69 2.53 18.23
C ASN A 78 -8.52 3.30 19.28
N SER A 79 -9.50 4.08 18.82
CA SER A 79 -10.39 4.83 19.70
C SER A 79 -11.27 3.95 20.59
N LYS A 80 -11.61 2.72 20.17
CA LYS A 80 -12.43 1.77 20.96
C LYS A 80 -11.78 1.38 22.29
N VAL A 81 -10.45 1.45 22.37
CA VAL A 81 -9.67 1.14 23.58
C VAL A 81 -8.79 2.31 24.03
N ASN A 82 -9.08 3.54 23.55
CA ASN A 82 -8.34 4.76 23.90
C ASN A 82 -6.83 4.67 23.63
N LYS A 83 -6.42 3.95 22.58
CA LYS A 83 -5.02 3.81 22.18
C LYS A 83 -4.64 4.95 21.22
N LYS A 84 -3.70 5.79 21.65
CA LYS A 84 -3.13 6.88 20.83
C LYS A 84 -2.24 6.36 19.72
N TRP A 85 -2.18 7.09 18.62
CA TRP A 85 -1.21 6.84 17.56
C TRP A 85 0.20 7.12 18.07
N ALA A 86 1.11 6.17 17.87
CA ALA A 86 2.52 6.28 18.22
C ALA A 86 3.39 6.30 16.96
N GLN A 87 4.64 6.74 17.10
CA GLN A 87 5.58 6.83 15.98
C GLN A 87 5.77 5.49 15.24
N ASP A 88 5.66 4.39 15.96
CA ASP A 88 5.88 3.02 15.51
C ASP A 88 4.56 2.24 15.28
N THR A 89 3.41 2.93 15.33
CA THR A 89 2.12 2.33 14.97
C THR A 89 2.14 1.87 13.52
N LEU A 90 1.75 0.61 13.32
CA LEU A 90 1.66 -0.02 12.02
C LEU A 90 0.25 0.13 11.46
N CYS A 91 0.14 0.33 10.14
CA CYS A 91 -1.13 0.46 9.44
C CYS A 91 -1.14 -0.46 8.20
N ILE A 92 -2.32 -0.98 7.87
CA ILE A 92 -2.53 -1.73 6.64
C ILE A 92 -2.54 -0.76 5.47
N ALA A 93 -1.62 -0.98 4.55
CA ALA A 93 -1.33 -0.10 3.43
C ALA A 93 -2.28 -0.32 2.24
N PHE A 94 -3.18 -1.30 2.32
CA PHE A 94 -4.08 -1.69 1.22
C PHE A 94 -3.32 -1.89 -0.09
N SER A 95 -3.84 -1.38 -1.20
CA SER A 95 -3.22 -1.55 -2.50
C SER A 95 -1.87 -0.84 -2.67
N THR A 96 -1.46 0.04 -1.75
CA THR A 96 -0.07 0.54 -1.77
C THR A 96 0.97 -0.57 -1.57
N THR A 97 0.55 -1.73 -1.03
CA THR A 97 1.34 -2.97 -0.99
C THR A 97 1.90 -3.38 -2.34
N LYS A 98 1.20 -3.05 -3.44
CA LYS A 98 1.66 -3.38 -4.79
C LYS A 98 3.00 -2.74 -5.15
N ILE A 99 3.39 -1.64 -4.49
CA ILE A 99 4.73 -1.05 -4.64
C ILE A 99 5.80 -2.09 -4.23
N ALA A 100 5.70 -2.64 -3.03
CA ALA A 100 6.64 -3.66 -2.53
C ALA A 100 6.63 -4.92 -3.41
N THR A 101 5.44 -5.39 -3.79
CA THR A 101 5.25 -6.55 -4.66
C THR A 101 5.87 -6.34 -6.05
N ALA A 102 5.66 -5.17 -6.65
CA ALA A 102 6.23 -4.80 -7.94
C ALA A 102 7.76 -4.73 -7.87
N MET A 103 8.31 -4.19 -6.78
CA MET A 103 9.76 -4.13 -6.57
C MET A 103 10.40 -5.52 -6.51
N CYS A 104 9.74 -6.51 -5.90
CA CYS A 104 10.24 -7.89 -5.86
C CYS A 104 10.44 -8.46 -7.28
N LEU A 105 9.43 -8.32 -8.15
CA LEU A 105 9.53 -8.80 -9.52
C LEU A 105 10.51 -7.95 -10.35
N ALA A 106 10.48 -6.63 -10.20
CA ALA A 106 11.42 -5.73 -10.87
C ALA A 106 12.88 -6.07 -10.52
N LEU A 107 13.17 -6.46 -9.27
CA LEU A 107 14.51 -6.88 -8.87
C LEU A 107 14.95 -8.18 -9.55
N LEU A 108 14.03 -9.13 -9.76
CA LEU A 108 14.30 -10.34 -10.53
C LEU A 108 14.51 -10.02 -12.02
N VAL A 109 13.79 -9.03 -12.57
CA VAL A 109 14.02 -8.51 -13.92
C VAL A 109 15.39 -7.88 -14.05
N ASP A 110 15.79 -7.02 -13.11
CA ASP A 110 17.09 -6.36 -13.10
C ASP A 110 18.25 -7.36 -13.05
N ARG A 111 18.05 -8.46 -12.33
CA ARG A 111 19.00 -9.59 -12.23
C ARG A 111 19.02 -10.49 -13.46
N GLY A 112 18.18 -10.22 -14.46
CA GLY A 112 18.09 -10.99 -15.69
C GLY A 112 17.45 -12.38 -15.54
N LEU A 113 16.79 -12.65 -14.41
CA LEU A 113 16.17 -13.96 -14.14
C LEU A 113 14.81 -14.12 -14.83
N VAL A 114 14.16 -13.00 -15.17
CA VAL A 114 12.91 -12.90 -15.91
C VAL A 114 12.92 -11.63 -16.75
N GLN A 115 12.25 -11.61 -17.90
CA GLN A 115 12.06 -10.40 -18.72
C GLN A 115 10.57 -10.06 -18.81
N TYR A 116 10.25 -8.76 -18.96
CA TYR A 116 8.84 -8.35 -19.11
C TYR A 116 8.22 -8.92 -20.39
N GLU A 117 9.00 -9.09 -21.45
CA GLU A 117 8.55 -9.60 -22.75
C GLU A 117 8.39 -11.12 -22.76
N ASP A 118 8.87 -11.83 -21.73
CA ASP A 118 8.68 -13.27 -21.64
C ASP A 118 7.20 -13.63 -21.49
N LEU A 119 6.80 -14.74 -22.12
CA LEU A 119 5.53 -15.39 -21.79
C LEU A 119 5.56 -15.89 -20.36
N VAL A 120 4.47 -15.72 -19.62
CA VAL A 120 4.32 -16.27 -18.27
C VAL A 120 4.50 -17.79 -18.28
N THR A 121 4.03 -18.45 -19.35
CA THR A 121 4.15 -19.90 -19.56
C THR A 121 5.58 -20.42 -19.70
N LYS A 122 6.55 -19.54 -19.94
CA LYS A 122 7.98 -19.89 -19.88
C LYS A 122 8.40 -20.32 -18.47
N TYR A 123 7.81 -19.70 -17.44
CA TYR A 123 8.12 -19.98 -16.03
C TYR A 123 7.03 -20.82 -15.38
N TRP A 124 5.79 -20.66 -15.82
CA TRP A 124 4.60 -21.29 -15.26
C TRP A 124 3.72 -21.88 -16.37
N PRO A 125 4.09 -23.05 -16.94
CA PRO A 125 3.42 -23.63 -18.10
C PRO A 125 1.91 -23.79 -17.94
N GLU A 126 1.46 -24.20 -16.76
CA GLU A 126 0.07 -24.46 -16.42
C GLU A 126 -0.78 -23.20 -16.42
N PHE A 127 -0.17 -22.01 -16.27
CA PHE A 127 -0.88 -20.75 -16.41
C PHE A 127 -1.52 -20.62 -17.80
N GLY A 128 -0.99 -21.29 -18.82
CA GLY A 128 -1.49 -21.22 -20.19
C GLY A 128 -2.89 -21.79 -20.42
N LYS A 129 -3.46 -22.52 -19.44
CA LYS A 129 -4.83 -23.04 -19.49
C LYS A 129 -5.86 -21.95 -19.80
N ASN A 130 -7.01 -22.35 -20.36
CA ASN A 130 -8.16 -21.47 -20.63
C ASN A 130 -7.82 -20.22 -21.47
N GLY A 131 -6.89 -20.35 -22.42
CA GLY A 131 -6.56 -19.29 -23.38
C GLY A 131 -5.57 -18.23 -22.87
N LYS A 132 -4.87 -18.49 -21.77
CA LYS A 132 -3.91 -17.56 -21.15
C LYS A 132 -2.47 -17.71 -21.67
N SER A 133 -2.22 -18.56 -22.66
CA SER A 133 -0.87 -18.92 -23.13
C SER A 133 -0.08 -17.76 -23.77
N SER A 134 -0.77 -16.71 -24.23
CA SER A 134 -0.17 -15.50 -24.82
C SER A 134 0.17 -14.41 -23.80
N VAL A 135 -0.18 -14.58 -22.52
CA VAL A 135 0.07 -13.56 -21.49
C VAL A 135 1.57 -13.44 -21.25
N THR A 136 2.09 -12.23 -21.43
CA THR A 136 3.47 -11.87 -21.07
C THR A 136 3.56 -11.40 -19.62
N VAL A 137 4.76 -11.40 -19.05
CA VAL A 137 5.03 -10.82 -17.73
C VAL A 137 4.63 -9.34 -17.71
N ARG A 138 4.90 -8.61 -18.81
CA ARG A 138 4.48 -7.23 -19.05
C ARG A 138 2.96 -7.07 -18.89
N MET A 139 2.17 -7.92 -19.54
CA MET A 139 0.70 -7.91 -19.45
C MET A 139 0.20 -8.24 -18.05
N LEU A 140 0.88 -9.13 -17.34
CA LEU A 140 0.52 -9.49 -15.97
C LEU A 140 0.69 -8.31 -15.01
N VAL A 141 1.83 -7.60 -15.10
CA VAL A 141 2.14 -6.45 -14.23
C VAL A 141 1.38 -5.17 -14.60
N SER A 142 0.76 -5.11 -15.78
CA SER A 142 -0.08 -3.99 -16.24
C SER A 142 -1.58 -4.28 -16.19
N HIS A 143 -1.99 -5.32 -15.44
CA HIS A 143 -3.39 -5.70 -15.23
C HIS A 143 -4.14 -6.19 -16.49
N GLN A 144 -3.46 -6.83 -17.42
CA GLN A 144 -4.03 -7.29 -18.70
C GLN A 144 -4.27 -8.80 -18.78
N ALA A 145 -3.86 -9.55 -17.75
CA ALA A 145 -3.93 -11.01 -17.73
C ALA A 145 -5.36 -11.60 -17.63
N GLY A 146 -6.36 -10.77 -17.30
CA GLY A 146 -7.76 -11.23 -17.23
C GLY A 146 -8.11 -12.05 -16.00
N VAL A 147 -7.29 -12.05 -14.94
CA VAL A 147 -7.49 -12.88 -13.74
C VAL A 147 -7.78 -11.97 -12.54
N ALA A 148 -8.65 -10.96 -12.71
CA ALA A 148 -8.96 -9.99 -11.66
C ALA A 148 -9.91 -10.56 -10.58
N ILE A 149 -10.79 -11.48 -10.99
CA ILE A 149 -11.79 -12.14 -10.14
C ILE A 149 -11.65 -13.66 -10.35
N LEU A 150 -11.72 -14.40 -9.26
CA LEU A 150 -11.70 -15.86 -9.28
C LEU A 150 -13.12 -16.43 -9.13
N ASP A 151 -13.46 -17.38 -9.98
CA ASP A 151 -14.76 -18.06 -9.98
C ASP A 151 -14.92 -18.93 -8.73
N GLN A 152 -13.81 -19.51 -8.27
CA GLN A 152 -13.75 -20.29 -7.03
C GLN A 152 -13.44 -19.41 -5.83
N ASP A 153 -14.03 -19.76 -4.69
CA ASP A 153 -13.76 -19.08 -3.43
C ASP A 153 -12.30 -19.32 -2.99
N VAL A 154 -11.57 -18.24 -2.74
CA VAL A 154 -10.26 -18.30 -2.06
C VAL A 154 -10.51 -18.36 -0.57
N THR A 155 -9.91 -19.32 0.13
CA THR A 155 -9.96 -19.43 1.61
C THR A 155 -8.64 -19.02 2.24
N PHE A 156 -8.59 -18.84 3.56
CA PHE A 156 -7.33 -18.61 4.28
C PHE A 156 -6.32 -19.74 4.01
N ASP A 157 -6.77 -20.99 4.01
CA ASP A 157 -5.93 -22.16 3.73
C ASP A 157 -5.40 -22.13 2.30
N THR A 158 -6.23 -21.68 1.35
CA THR A 158 -5.79 -21.47 -0.03
C THR A 158 -4.70 -20.40 -0.11
N VAL A 159 -4.83 -19.28 0.61
CA VAL A 159 -3.80 -18.22 0.60
C VAL A 159 -2.49 -18.72 1.22
N ARG A 160 -2.56 -19.58 2.24
CA ARG A 160 -1.38 -20.17 2.91
C ARG A 160 -0.71 -21.27 2.07
N ASP A 161 -1.47 -21.92 1.20
CA ASP A 161 -1.03 -23.04 0.37
C ASP A 161 -0.76 -22.57 -1.07
N TYR A 162 0.51 -22.37 -1.36
CA TYR A 162 1.00 -21.92 -2.65
C TYR A 162 0.49 -22.75 -3.85
N GLU A 163 0.41 -24.07 -3.71
CA GLU A 163 0.01 -24.98 -4.81
C GLU A 163 -1.50 -24.88 -5.06
N LYS A 164 -2.30 -24.77 -3.99
CA LYS A 164 -3.74 -24.53 -4.13
C LYS A 164 -4.01 -23.18 -4.78
N MET A 165 -3.29 -22.13 -4.37
CA MET A 165 -3.44 -20.81 -4.97
C MET A 165 -3.01 -20.82 -6.44
N SER A 166 -1.91 -21.52 -6.79
CA SER A 166 -1.47 -21.73 -8.17
C SER A 166 -2.57 -22.36 -9.01
N THR A 167 -3.11 -23.48 -8.55
CA THR A 167 -4.15 -24.23 -9.25
C THR A 167 -5.38 -23.38 -9.54
N LEU A 168 -5.85 -22.58 -8.57
CA LEU A 168 -6.98 -21.68 -8.80
C LEU A 168 -6.71 -20.62 -9.88
N LEU A 169 -5.50 -20.06 -9.90
CA LEU A 169 -5.11 -19.03 -10.88
C LEU A 169 -4.96 -19.62 -12.29
N GLU A 170 -4.42 -20.83 -12.39
CA GLU A 170 -4.29 -21.59 -13.63
C GLU A 170 -5.65 -21.93 -14.22
N ASP A 171 -6.57 -22.40 -13.39
CA ASP A 171 -7.89 -22.87 -13.84
C ASP A 171 -8.88 -21.72 -14.06
N GLN A 172 -8.55 -20.48 -13.67
CA GLN A 172 -9.40 -19.33 -13.95
C GLN A 172 -9.54 -19.07 -15.45
N THR A 173 -10.77 -18.95 -15.92
CA THR A 173 -11.06 -18.44 -17.27
C THR A 173 -10.93 -16.91 -17.25
N PRO A 174 -10.25 -16.28 -18.22
CA PRO A 174 -10.10 -14.83 -18.23
C PRO A 174 -11.44 -14.09 -18.14
N ASN A 175 -11.55 -13.12 -17.22
CA ASN A 175 -12.75 -12.31 -17.01
C ASN A 175 -13.08 -11.43 -18.24
N TRP A 176 -12.12 -11.24 -19.14
CA TRP A 176 -12.28 -10.60 -20.45
C TRP A 176 -11.32 -11.23 -21.47
N THR A 177 -11.58 -10.98 -22.76
CA THR A 177 -10.66 -11.37 -23.83
C THR A 177 -9.30 -10.69 -23.66
N ILE A 178 -8.26 -11.49 -23.47
CA ILE A 178 -6.88 -11.04 -23.28
C ILE A 178 -6.41 -10.26 -24.52
N SER A 179 -5.94 -9.04 -24.32
CA SER A 179 -5.29 -8.24 -25.36
C SER A 179 -4.39 -7.17 -24.76
N GLU A 180 -3.48 -6.61 -25.57
CA GLU A 180 -2.60 -5.51 -25.16
C GLU A 180 -3.34 -4.17 -24.93
N GLN A 181 -4.61 -4.08 -25.30
CA GLN A 181 -5.41 -2.86 -25.19
C GLN A 181 -6.43 -2.91 -24.05
N LYS A 182 -6.60 -4.06 -23.39
CA LYS A 182 -7.57 -4.23 -22.31
C LYS A 182 -6.88 -4.52 -20.99
N ALA A 183 -7.02 -3.60 -20.05
CA ALA A 183 -6.63 -3.77 -18.66
C ALA A 183 -7.85 -3.76 -17.74
N GLY A 184 -7.77 -4.48 -16.63
CA GLY A 184 -8.77 -4.48 -15.58
C GLY A 184 -8.09 -4.71 -14.25
N TYR A 185 -8.27 -3.79 -13.31
CA TYR A 185 -7.54 -3.80 -12.05
C TYR A 185 -7.68 -5.12 -11.27
N HIS A 186 -6.54 -5.77 -11.02
CA HIS A 186 -6.46 -7.00 -10.24
C HIS A 186 -6.27 -6.64 -8.76
N ALA A 187 -7.37 -6.31 -8.07
CA ALA A 187 -7.31 -5.74 -6.72
C ALA A 187 -6.55 -6.65 -5.73
N ILE A 188 -6.88 -7.94 -5.69
CA ILE A 188 -6.28 -8.92 -4.78
C ILE A 188 -5.33 -9.86 -5.54
N THR A 189 -5.81 -10.43 -6.65
CA THR A 189 -5.10 -11.46 -7.43
C THR A 189 -3.77 -11.01 -8.00
N PHE A 190 -3.52 -9.69 -8.16
CA PHE A 190 -2.20 -9.17 -8.53
C PHE A 190 -1.11 -9.70 -7.59
N GLY A 191 -1.35 -9.66 -6.27
CA GLY A 191 -0.38 -10.15 -5.30
C GLY A 191 -0.08 -11.63 -5.47
N PHE A 192 -1.12 -12.44 -5.67
CA PHE A 192 -0.98 -13.89 -5.85
C PHE A 192 -0.29 -14.22 -7.17
N LEU A 193 -0.63 -13.56 -8.28
CA LEU A 193 0.03 -13.77 -9.57
C LEU A 193 1.52 -13.45 -9.50
N ILE A 194 1.89 -12.37 -8.81
CA ILE A 194 3.30 -11.98 -8.66
C ILE A 194 4.03 -12.92 -7.71
N ASP A 195 3.42 -13.36 -6.61
CA ASP A 195 3.99 -14.40 -5.72
C ASP A 195 4.29 -15.69 -6.49
N GLN A 196 3.36 -16.13 -7.36
CA GLN A 196 3.53 -17.32 -8.19
C GLN A 196 4.71 -17.22 -9.16
N LEU A 197 4.94 -16.04 -9.74
CA LEU A 197 6.10 -15.77 -10.58
C LEU A 197 7.40 -15.69 -9.76
N VAL A 198 7.39 -14.91 -8.66
CA VAL A 198 8.56 -14.75 -7.78
C VAL A 198 9.05 -16.10 -7.28
N ARG A 199 8.17 -16.96 -6.78
CA ARG A 199 8.55 -18.31 -6.33
C ARG A 199 9.13 -19.17 -7.43
N ARG A 200 8.66 -19.06 -8.67
CA ARG A 200 9.16 -19.86 -9.80
C ARG A 200 10.50 -19.35 -10.31
N VAL A 201 10.72 -18.04 -10.30
CA VAL A 201 11.93 -17.40 -10.82
C VAL A 201 13.04 -17.30 -9.77
N ASP A 202 12.71 -17.06 -8.50
CA ASP A 202 13.67 -16.99 -7.40
C ASP A 202 14.41 -18.34 -7.25
N PRO A 203 15.75 -18.38 -7.31
CA PRO A 203 16.51 -19.63 -7.15
C PRO A 203 16.25 -20.32 -5.80
N GLN A 204 15.91 -19.56 -4.76
CA GLN A 204 15.60 -20.10 -3.43
C GLN A 204 14.13 -20.48 -3.25
N LYS A 205 13.26 -20.23 -4.26
CA LYS A 205 11.83 -20.55 -4.23
C LYS A 205 11.09 -19.95 -3.03
N ARG A 206 11.54 -18.78 -2.53
CA ARG A 206 10.97 -18.13 -1.35
C ARG A 206 9.60 -17.53 -1.67
N SER A 207 8.78 -17.39 -0.64
CA SER A 207 7.53 -16.62 -0.72
C SER A 207 7.78 -15.15 -1.04
N LEU A 208 6.78 -14.45 -1.57
CA LEU A 208 6.87 -13.02 -1.86
C LEU A 208 7.28 -12.21 -0.62
N GLY A 209 6.66 -12.47 0.52
CA GLY A 209 6.95 -11.77 1.78
C GLY A 209 8.37 -12.04 2.27
N ARG A 210 8.81 -13.30 2.21
CA ARG A 210 10.19 -13.67 2.56
C ARG A 210 11.22 -13.08 1.59
N PHE A 211 10.96 -13.13 0.29
CA PHE A 211 11.81 -12.53 -0.73
C PHE A 211 11.93 -11.02 -0.51
N PHE A 212 10.80 -10.31 -0.35
CA PHE A 212 10.78 -8.89 -0.04
C PHE A 212 11.62 -8.58 1.21
N ARG A 213 11.44 -9.37 2.26
CA ARG A 213 12.13 -9.19 3.53
C ARG A 213 13.65 -9.31 3.38
N GLU A 214 14.10 -10.41 2.77
CA GLU A 214 15.53 -10.76 2.67
C GLU A 214 16.28 -9.94 1.62
N GLU A 215 15.62 -9.56 0.51
CA GLU A 215 16.26 -8.87 -0.62
C GLU A 215 16.10 -7.35 -0.58
N ILE A 216 15.05 -6.83 0.06
CA ILE A 216 14.69 -5.41 0.01
C ILE A 216 14.66 -4.81 1.41
N ALA A 217 13.76 -5.26 2.28
CA ALA A 217 13.55 -4.59 3.57
C ALA A 217 14.80 -4.63 4.47
N ILE A 218 15.40 -5.80 4.68
CA ILE A 218 16.61 -5.92 5.53
C ILE A 218 17.82 -5.22 4.91
N PRO A 219 18.21 -5.47 3.65
CA PRO A 219 19.46 -4.90 3.11
C PRO A 219 19.42 -3.37 3.02
N TYR A 220 18.28 -2.79 2.62
CA TYR A 220 18.13 -1.35 2.42
C TYR A 220 17.58 -0.61 3.65
N GLY A 221 17.03 -1.33 4.61
CA GLY A 221 16.64 -0.80 5.93
C GLY A 221 17.81 -0.61 6.88
N ARG A 222 18.98 -1.19 6.63
CA ARG A 222 20.16 -0.93 7.46
C ARG A 222 20.62 0.50 7.27
N THR A 223 20.49 1.31 8.32
CA THR A 223 21.24 2.57 8.43
C THR A 223 22.72 2.26 8.23
N HIS A 224 23.35 2.93 7.25
CA HIS A 224 24.80 3.01 7.21
C HIS A 224 25.23 3.84 8.42
N PHE A 225 25.38 3.18 9.58
CA PHE A 225 26.12 3.77 10.67
C PHE A 225 27.57 3.90 10.20
N SER A 226 27.94 5.10 9.72
CA SER A 226 29.32 5.53 9.56
C SER A 226 29.95 5.66 10.95
N GLY A 227 30.19 4.54 11.61
CA GLY A 227 30.72 4.50 12.96
C GLY A 227 30.77 3.09 13.49
N LYS A 228 31.99 2.57 13.66
CA LYS A 228 32.33 1.29 14.31
C LYS A 228 31.71 1.10 15.73
N LEU A 229 30.95 2.05 16.27
CA LEU A 229 30.64 2.14 17.69
C LEU A 229 29.44 1.31 18.17
N GLN A 230 28.46 0.96 17.32
CA GLN A 230 27.34 0.13 17.76
C GLN A 230 27.52 -1.37 17.50
N ILE A 231 28.27 -1.76 16.47
CA ILE A 231 28.64 -3.18 16.28
C ILE A 231 29.48 -3.66 17.47
N VAL A 232 30.32 -2.80 18.04
CA VAL A 232 31.14 -3.12 19.23
C VAL A 232 30.34 -3.05 20.54
N HIS A 233 29.34 -2.16 20.67
CA HIS A 233 28.47 -2.15 21.86
C HIS A 233 27.52 -3.35 21.90
N ALA A 234 26.93 -3.74 20.76
CA ALA A 234 26.13 -4.96 20.65
C ALA A 234 26.99 -6.22 20.89
N ALA A 235 28.23 -6.25 20.38
CA ALA A 235 29.16 -7.35 20.63
C ALA A 235 29.68 -7.41 22.09
N ARG A 236 29.87 -6.26 22.77
CA ARG A 236 30.33 -6.20 24.17
C ARG A 236 29.25 -6.57 25.19
N VAL A 237 28.00 -6.20 24.94
CA VAL A 237 26.89 -6.60 25.83
C VAL A 237 26.64 -8.12 25.78
N VAL A 238 26.97 -8.78 24.65
CA VAL A 238 26.78 -10.23 24.46
C VAL A 238 27.98 -11.07 24.89
N THR A 239 29.22 -10.60 24.71
CA THR A 239 30.42 -11.35 25.18
C THR A 239 30.54 -11.44 26.70
N GLN A 240 29.82 -10.61 27.47
CA GLN A 240 29.73 -10.75 28.92
C GLN A 240 28.64 -11.73 29.39
N ARG A 241 27.81 -12.31 28.52
CA ARG A 241 26.70 -13.18 28.97
C ARG A 241 26.55 -14.58 28.38
N GLN A 242 27.25 -15.01 27.33
CA GLN A 242 27.35 -16.45 27.01
C GLN A 242 28.37 -16.76 25.89
N ASN A 243 29.27 -17.71 26.18
CA ASN A 243 30.16 -18.37 25.21
C ASN A 243 29.37 -19.36 24.35
N GLN A 244 28.62 -18.90 23.34
CA GLN A 244 28.02 -19.81 22.36
C GLN A 244 28.08 -19.24 20.93
N THR A 245 28.38 -20.14 19.99
CA THR A 245 28.32 -19.97 18.53
C THR A 245 26.99 -19.36 18.10
N LEU A 246 27.05 -18.31 17.27
CA LEU A 246 25.89 -17.60 16.74
C LEU A 246 25.05 -18.50 15.83
N ASP A 247 23.83 -18.79 16.27
CA ASP A 247 22.79 -19.43 15.47
C ASP A 247 22.28 -18.47 14.37
N LYS A 248 22.13 -18.98 13.14
CA LYS A 248 21.58 -18.23 12.00
C LYS A 248 20.17 -17.72 12.27
N GLY A 249 19.34 -18.51 12.98
CA GLY A 249 17.96 -18.11 13.32
C GLY A 249 17.93 -16.88 14.22
N LYS A 250 18.77 -16.85 15.27
CA LYS A 250 18.90 -15.68 16.14
C LYS A 250 19.47 -14.47 15.42
N THR A 251 20.44 -14.68 14.52
CA THR A 251 21.07 -13.59 13.75
C THR A 251 20.07 -12.86 12.85
N ILE A 252 19.09 -13.58 12.27
CA ILE A 252 18.03 -12.97 11.46
C ILE A 252 17.16 -12.06 12.33
N VAL A 253 16.66 -12.55 13.48
CA VAL A 253 15.83 -11.74 14.42
C VAL A 253 16.53 -10.44 14.85
N TRP A 254 17.85 -10.46 15.09
CA TRP A 254 18.60 -9.25 15.43
C TRP A 254 18.72 -8.24 14.28
N LEU A 255 18.85 -8.73 13.05
CA LEU A 255 18.87 -7.88 11.86
C LEU A 255 17.48 -7.26 11.60
N GLU A 256 16.41 -7.94 12.02
CA GLU A 256 15.05 -7.45 11.87
C GLU A 256 14.79 -6.20 12.72
N LEU A 257 15.29 -6.19 13.97
CA LEU A 257 15.17 -5.07 14.91
C LEU A 257 15.93 -3.79 14.48
N LEU A 258 16.80 -3.86 13.47
CA LEU A 258 17.65 -2.76 13.03
C LEU A 258 17.26 -2.19 11.65
N SER A 259 16.19 -2.71 11.03
CA SER A 259 15.73 -2.29 9.71
C SER A 259 14.82 -1.07 9.79
N ASP A 260 15.21 0.05 9.18
CA ASP A 260 14.37 1.26 9.03
C ASP A 260 13.18 1.08 8.06
N ILE A 261 13.15 -0.01 7.28
CA ILE A 261 12.01 -0.38 6.43
C ILE A 261 11.17 -1.41 7.20
N GLU A 262 10.32 -0.91 8.10
CA GLU A 262 9.27 -1.68 8.74
C GLU A 262 8.06 -1.82 7.82
N PHE A 263 8.19 -2.71 6.84
CA PHE A 263 7.12 -3.10 5.92
C PHE A 263 7.06 -4.62 5.85
N TYR A 264 5.85 -5.17 6.01
CA TYR A 264 5.64 -6.61 6.07
C TYR A 264 4.57 -7.04 5.07
N ILE A 265 4.85 -8.09 4.31
CA ILE A 265 3.85 -8.89 3.59
C ILE A 265 3.84 -10.23 4.35
N GLY A 266 2.82 -10.46 5.17
CA GLY A 266 2.86 -11.46 6.24
C GLY A 266 3.55 -10.91 7.49
N LEU A 267 2.78 -10.37 8.43
CA LEU A 267 3.26 -9.75 9.66
C LEU A 267 3.49 -10.80 10.78
N PRO A 268 4.69 -10.84 11.39
CA PRO A 268 4.96 -11.67 12.56
C PRO A 268 4.08 -11.31 13.78
N ASP A 269 3.75 -12.31 14.58
CA ASP A 269 2.84 -12.19 15.74
C ASP A 269 3.29 -11.12 16.76
N GLU A 270 4.60 -10.94 16.93
CA GLU A 270 5.23 -9.98 17.85
C GLU A 270 5.00 -8.50 17.50
N HIS A 271 4.33 -8.20 16.38
CA HIS A 271 4.00 -6.83 15.97
C HIS A 271 2.50 -6.57 15.90
N HIS A 272 1.65 -7.58 16.17
CA HIS A 272 0.20 -7.47 16.00
C HIS A 272 -0.42 -6.39 16.89
N ASP A 273 0.10 -6.25 18.09
CA ASP A 273 -0.25 -5.25 19.08
C ASP A 273 0.14 -3.82 18.68
N ARG A 274 0.97 -3.62 17.64
CA ARG A 274 1.28 -2.30 17.07
C ARG A 274 0.34 -1.88 15.95
N VAL A 275 -0.48 -2.79 15.42
CA VAL A 275 -1.38 -2.50 14.30
C VAL A 275 -2.53 -1.59 14.76
N CYS A 276 -2.81 -0.53 13.99
CA CYS A 276 -3.95 0.33 14.22
C CYS A 276 -5.26 -0.40 13.87
N HIS A 277 -6.32 -0.11 14.63
CA HIS A 277 -7.66 -0.60 14.33
C HIS A 277 -8.27 0.24 13.23
N LEU A 278 -8.63 -0.38 12.11
CA LEU A 278 -9.27 0.26 10.98
C LEU A 278 -10.78 0.43 11.20
N ILE A 279 -11.30 1.57 10.79
CA ILE A 279 -12.72 1.88 10.75
C ILE A 279 -13.13 2.04 9.29
N GLY A 280 -14.10 1.25 8.84
CA GLY A 280 -14.65 1.34 7.50
C GLY A 280 -15.47 2.62 7.28
N PRO A 281 -15.69 3.01 6.02
CA PRO A 281 -16.51 4.18 5.71
C PRO A 281 -17.93 3.99 6.27
N ASN A 282 -18.48 5.05 6.87
CA ASN A 282 -19.83 5.07 7.40
C ASN A 282 -20.71 6.07 6.62
N ALA A 283 -22.02 6.03 6.86
CA ALA A 283 -22.99 6.84 6.10
C ALA A 283 -22.71 8.36 6.16
N LEU A 284 -22.15 8.84 7.28
CA LEU A 284 -21.79 10.24 7.41
C LEU A 284 -20.58 10.61 6.56
N GLN A 285 -19.52 9.79 6.62
CA GLN A 285 -18.34 9.98 5.77
C GLN A 285 -18.73 9.99 4.30
N PHE A 286 -19.62 9.08 3.90
CA PHE A 286 -20.15 9.04 2.54
C PHE A 286 -20.84 10.34 2.12
N VAL A 287 -21.69 10.92 2.99
CA VAL A 287 -22.35 12.21 2.72
C VAL A 287 -21.33 13.34 2.56
N TYR A 288 -20.25 13.33 3.33
CA TYR A 288 -19.17 14.30 3.16
C TYR A 288 -18.40 14.14 1.88
N ASP A 289 -18.10 12.91 1.50
CA ASP A 289 -17.36 12.62 0.28
C ASP A 289 -18.14 13.10 -0.95
N LEU A 290 -19.48 13.20 -0.89
CA LEU A 290 -20.31 13.83 -1.94
C LEU A 290 -20.00 15.32 -2.17
N SER A 291 -19.29 16.00 -1.27
CA SER A 291 -18.82 17.36 -1.52
C SER A 291 -17.62 17.42 -2.48
N GLU A 292 -16.95 16.29 -2.73
CA GLU A 292 -15.81 16.19 -3.65
C GLU A 292 -16.28 15.93 -5.09
N PRO A 293 -16.02 16.86 -6.03
CA PRO A 293 -16.47 16.70 -7.42
C PRO A 293 -15.94 15.44 -8.11
N ASP A 294 -14.71 15.01 -7.77
CA ASP A 294 -14.12 13.79 -8.29
C ASP A 294 -14.85 12.54 -7.82
N PHE A 295 -15.31 12.52 -6.56
CA PHE A 295 -16.08 11.41 -6.02
C PHE A 295 -17.46 11.34 -6.68
N ILE A 296 -18.16 12.48 -6.85
CA ILE A 296 -19.42 12.53 -7.59
C ILE A 296 -19.24 12.01 -9.02
N ARG A 297 -18.16 12.44 -9.71
CA ARG A 297 -17.83 11.94 -11.05
C ARG A 297 -17.59 10.43 -11.06
N ALA A 298 -16.91 9.89 -10.06
CA ALA A 298 -16.69 8.46 -9.91
C ALA A 298 -18.01 7.69 -9.72
N ILE A 299 -18.88 8.15 -8.82
CA ILE A 299 -20.23 7.56 -8.62
C ILE A 299 -21.03 7.60 -9.93
N TYR A 300 -21.07 8.76 -10.59
CA TYR A 300 -21.82 8.93 -11.83
C TYR A 300 -21.33 7.98 -12.93
N ARG A 301 -20.00 7.81 -13.08
CA ARG A 301 -19.42 6.83 -14.01
C ARG A 301 -19.84 5.41 -13.66
N MET A 302 -19.81 5.06 -12.37
CA MET A 302 -20.26 3.75 -11.88
C MET A 302 -21.74 3.50 -12.19
N CYS A 303 -22.61 4.51 -12.07
CA CYS A 303 -24.03 4.38 -12.41
C CYS A 303 -24.30 4.31 -13.91
N LYS A 304 -23.46 4.93 -14.76
CA LYS A 304 -23.65 4.98 -16.21
C LYS A 304 -23.05 3.81 -16.99
N ASN A 305 -22.05 3.13 -16.44
CA ASN A 305 -21.40 1.98 -17.06
C ASN A 305 -21.74 0.71 -16.27
N PRO A 306 -22.80 -0.05 -16.64
CA PRO A 306 -23.15 -1.31 -15.97
C PRO A 306 -22.09 -2.41 -16.13
N THR A 307 -20.97 -2.14 -16.83
CA THR A 307 -19.72 -2.91 -16.72
C THR A 307 -19.15 -2.92 -15.30
N SER A 308 -19.72 -2.13 -14.37
CA SER A 308 -19.53 -2.18 -12.92
C SER A 308 -19.84 -3.52 -12.26
N THR A 309 -20.28 -4.57 -12.97
CA THR A 309 -20.39 -5.92 -12.40
C THR A 309 -19.03 -6.43 -11.93
N LEU A 310 -17.95 -6.22 -12.70
CA LEU A 310 -16.61 -6.68 -12.31
C LEU A 310 -16.08 -5.91 -11.10
N LEU A 311 -16.34 -4.59 -11.01
CA LEU A 311 -16.01 -3.83 -9.79
C LEU A 311 -16.66 -4.46 -8.56
N TRP A 312 -17.98 -4.64 -8.58
CA TRP A 312 -18.73 -5.20 -7.47
C TRP A 312 -18.35 -6.65 -7.15
N GLN A 313 -18.03 -7.45 -8.16
CA GLN A 313 -17.52 -8.81 -7.96
C GLN A 313 -16.12 -8.78 -7.32
N SER A 314 -15.23 -7.90 -7.77
CA SER A 314 -13.87 -7.78 -7.21
C SER A 314 -13.88 -7.37 -5.74
N LEU A 315 -14.79 -6.49 -5.31
CA LEU A 315 -14.96 -6.10 -3.92
C LEU A 315 -15.49 -7.24 -3.02
N LYS A 316 -16.04 -8.30 -3.61
CA LYS A 316 -16.56 -9.49 -2.92
C LYS A 316 -15.72 -10.74 -3.16
N ASN A 317 -14.54 -10.58 -3.79
CA ASN A 317 -13.67 -11.69 -4.17
C ASN A 317 -12.25 -11.45 -3.59
N PRO A 318 -11.90 -12.13 -2.48
CA PRO A 318 -12.65 -13.20 -1.80
C PRO A 318 -13.73 -12.72 -0.82
N LYS A 319 -14.74 -13.55 -0.59
CA LYS A 319 -15.95 -13.19 0.18
C LYS A 319 -15.69 -12.79 1.63
N TRP A 320 -14.62 -13.31 2.24
CA TRP A 320 -14.25 -13.02 3.62
C TRP A 320 -13.46 -11.71 3.77
N LEU A 321 -12.96 -11.12 2.68
CA LEU A 321 -12.19 -9.88 2.70
C LEU A 321 -13.12 -8.65 2.62
N GLU A 322 -14.09 -8.61 3.52
CA GLU A 322 -15.12 -7.57 3.53
C GLU A 322 -14.60 -6.25 4.12
N VAL A 323 -14.95 -5.13 3.50
CA VAL A 323 -14.58 -3.78 3.95
C VAL A 323 -15.82 -2.90 4.03
N GLY A 324 -16.02 -2.24 5.17
CA GLY A 324 -17.07 -1.24 5.35
C GLY A 324 -18.42 -1.76 5.84
N LYS A 325 -18.64 -3.07 6.01
CA LYS A 325 -19.89 -3.59 6.57
C LYS A 325 -20.03 -3.13 8.02
N ASN A 326 -21.06 -2.34 8.29
CA ASN A 326 -21.32 -1.72 9.60
C ASN A 326 -20.13 -0.91 10.16
N GLY A 327 -19.29 -0.33 9.28
CA GLY A 327 -18.09 0.39 9.69
C GLY A 327 -16.94 -0.51 10.16
N GLU A 328 -17.04 -1.82 9.95
CA GLU A 328 -15.98 -2.80 10.27
C GLU A 328 -15.27 -3.27 8.99
N THR A 329 -14.16 -3.99 9.18
CA THR A 329 -13.40 -4.57 8.09
C THR A 329 -12.69 -5.84 8.54
N ALA A 330 -12.63 -6.83 7.64
CA ALA A 330 -11.88 -8.07 7.84
C ALA A 330 -10.38 -7.84 8.09
N PHE A 331 -9.86 -6.70 7.64
CA PHE A 331 -8.49 -6.25 7.89
C PHE A 331 -8.20 -5.88 9.35
N ASN A 332 -9.12 -6.13 10.30
CA ASN A 332 -8.81 -6.09 11.73
C ASN A 332 -8.57 -7.49 12.33
N ASP A 333 -8.67 -8.55 11.54
CA ASP A 333 -8.42 -9.93 11.98
C ASP A 333 -6.90 -10.22 12.07
N PRO A 334 -6.36 -10.55 13.25
CA PRO A 334 -4.95 -10.93 13.41
C PRO A 334 -4.53 -12.11 12.53
N GLU A 335 -5.44 -13.03 12.19
CA GLU A 335 -5.12 -14.14 11.30
C GLU A 335 -4.86 -13.68 9.86
N LEU A 336 -5.46 -12.57 9.43
CA LEU A 336 -5.23 -11.94 8.13
C LEU A 336 -3.85 -11.29 8.07
N TYR A 337 -3.37 -10.73 9.19
CA TYR A 337 -2.05 -10.07 9.25
C TYR A 337 -0.93 -11.01 8.84
N LYS A 338 -1.07 -12.29 9.17
CA LYS A 338 -0.09 -13.35 8.89
C LYS A 338 -0.08 -13.79 7.42
N LEU A 339 -1.14 -13.51 6.66
CA LEU A 339 -1.24 -13.93 5.27
C LEU A 339 -0.31 -13.10 4.37
N GLU A 340 0.12 -13.66 3.26
CA GLU A 340 0.90 -12.94 2.25
C GLU A 340 -0.01 -12.53 1.07
N ILE A 341 -0.72 -11.41 1.20
CA ILE A 341 -1.61 -10.87 0.16
C ILE A 341 -0.94 -9.62 -0.43
N GLY A 342 0.06 -9.84 -1.29
CA GLY A 342 0.86 -8.76 -1.91
C GLY A 342 0.06 -7.73 -2.73
N GLY A 343 -1.24 -7.94 -2.91
CA GLY A 343 -2.15 -6.96 -3.50
C GLY A 343 -2.77 -5.98 -2.51
N ALA A 344 -2.82 -6.30 -1.21
CA ALA A 344 -3.69 -5.59 -0.26
C ALA A 344 -3.29 -5.57 1.21
N ASN A 345 -2.52 -6.53 1.76
CA ASN A 345 -2.35 -6.62 3.21
C ASN A 345 -0.94 -6.28 3.71
N GLY A 346 -0.18 -5.47 2.97
CA GLY A 346 1.08 -4.94 3.47
C GLY A 346 0.84 -4.12 4.74
N ILE A 347 1.62 -4.36 5.79
CA ILE A 347 1.51 -3.68 7.07
C ILE A 347 2.80 -2.91 7.35
N CYS A 348 2.70 -1.60 7.56
CA CYS A 348 3.88 -0.75 7.63
C CYS A 348 3.65 0.57 8.38
N THR A 349 4.74 1.30 8.63
CA THR A 349 4.69 2.72 8.98
C THR A 349 4.73 3.58 7.70
N ALA A 350 4.21 4.81 7.74
CA ALA A 350 4.38 5.74 6.61
C ALA A 350 5.87 6.04 6.34
N LYS A 351 6.70 6.12 7.39
CA LYS A 351 8.15 6.28 7.26
C LYS A 351 8.76 5.17 6.41
N ALA A 352 8.42 3.90 6.69
CA ALA A 352 8.94 2.76 5.95
C ALA A 352 8.45 2.74 4.49
N LEU A 353 7.17 3.04 4.25
CA LEU A 353 6.59 3.08 2.91
C LEU A 353 7.18 4.21 2.05
N ALA A 354 7.36 5.41 2.61
CA ALA A 354 8.05 6.50 1.92
C ALA A 354 9.53 6.15 1.67
N LYS A 355 10.23 5.57 2.66
CA LYS A 355 11.61 5.12 2.51
C LYS A 355 11.77 4.10 1.39
N LEU A 356 10.84 3.16 1.27
CA LEU A 356 10.84 2.15 0.21
C LEU A 356 10.84 2.78 -1.18
N LEU A 357 10.04 3.83 -1.39
CA LEU A 357 10.01 4.57 -2.65
C LEU A 357 11.31 5.32 -2.95
N THR A 358 12.06 5.75 -1.93
CA THR A 358 13.39 6.37 -2.17
C THR A 358 14.38 5.41 -2.82
N LEU A 359 14.16 4.10 -2.73
CA LEU A 359 15.07 3.11 -3.33
C LEU A 359 15.04 3.13 -4.87
N PHE A 360 14.04 3.72 -5.49
CA PHE A 360 14.01 3.87 -6.95
C PHE A 360 15.07 4.89 -7.44
N ILE A 361 15.35 5.95 -6.68
CA ILE A 361 16.13 7.11 -7.18
C ILE A 361 17.21 7.62 -6.22
N GLY A 362 17.33 7.06 -5.02
CA GLY A 362 18.26 7.53 -3.99
C GLY A 362 19.74 7.29 -4.33
N GLU A 363 20.65 7.65 -3.42
CA GLU A 363 22.11 7.48 -3.64
C GLU A 363 22.53 6.03 -3.92
N LYS A 364 21.74 5.08 -3.43
CA LYS A 364 21.90 3.64 -3.70
C LYS A 364 20.59 3.11 -4.26
N PRO A 365 20.29 3.35 -5.54
CA PRO A 365 19.10 2.80 -6.17
C PRO A 365 19.13 1.28 -6.10
N ILE A 366 17.97 0.65 -5.92
CA ILE A 366 17.84 -0.80 -5.90
C ILE A 366 17.93 -1.41 -7.31
N PHE A 367 17.63 -0.62 -8.34
CA PHE A 367 17.59 -1.06 -9.74
C PHE A 367 18.70 -0.42 -10.55
N SER A 368 19.14 -1.12 -11.60
CA SER A 368 20.07 -0.56 -12.58
C SER A 368 19.48 0.70 -13.27
N PRO A 369 20.33 1.62 -13.77
CA PRO A 369 19.86 2.79 -14.52
C PRO A 369 18.99 2.42 -15.73
N ASN A 370 19.28 1.29 -16.38
CA ASN A 370 18.50 0.82 -17.54
C ASN A 370 17.09 0.42 -17.13
N LEU A 371 16.94 -0.34 -16.05
CA LEU A 371 15.62 -0.70 -15.54
C LEU A 371 14.87 0.55 -15.05
N MET A 372 15.56 1.50 -14.40
CA MET A 372 14.92 2.75 -13.97
C MET A 372 14.32 3.55 -15.14
N GLN A 373 15.01 3.65 -16.28
CA GLN A 373 14.45 4.30 -17.48
C GLN A 373 13.16 3.63 -18.00
N ILE A 374 13.02 2.32 -17.79
CA ILE A 374 11.82 1.56 -18.12
C ILE A 374 10.70 1.88 -17.10
N LEU A 375 11.04 1.83 -15.81
CA LEU A 375 10.09 2.04 -14.69
C LEU A 375 9.58 3.49 -14.57
N GLU A 376 10.27 4.48 -15.15
CA GLU A 376 9.84 5.88 -15.13
C GLU A 376 8.63 6.17 -16.03
N LYS A 377 8.25 5.22 -16.90
CA LYS A 377 7.17 5.41 -17.87
C LYS A 377 6.09 4.34 -17.71
N PRO A 378 4.81 4.72 -17.78
CA PRO A 378 3.74 3.74 -17.83
C PRO A 378 3.80 2.94 -19.13
N LEU A 379 3.37 1.68 -19.05
CA LEU A 379 3.10 0.81 -20.20
C LEU A 379 1.78 1.19 -20.88
N LEU A 380 0.79 1.58 -20.08
CA LEU A 380 -0.54 1.99 -20.52
C LEU A 380 -0.77 3.42 -20.05
N THR A 381 -1.13 4.32 -20.97
CA THR A 381 -1.45 5.72 -20.66
C THR A 381 -2.88 6.02 -21.00
N ASP A 382 -3.61 6.64 -20.08
CA ASP A 382 -5.03 6.98 -20.21
C ASP A 382 -5.88 5.80 -20.71
N SER A 383 -5.52 4.59 -20.28
CA SER A 383 -6.13 3.35 -20.75
C SER A 383 -7.41 3.07 -19.97
N PRO A 384 -8.55 2.76 -20.62
CA PRO A 384 -9.76 2.34 -19.93
C PRO A 384 -9.51 1.08 -19.08
N ASP A 385 -9.87 1.15 -17.81
CA ASP A 385 -9.86 0.00 -16.91
C ASP A 385 -11.25 -0.62 -16.82
N VAL A 386 -11.39 -1.89 -17.22
CA VAL A 386 -12.69 -2.58 -17.28
C VAL A 386 -13.24 -2.97 -15.90
N VAL A 387 -12.41 -2.93 -14.86
CA VAL A 387 -12.82 -3.20 -13.47
C VAL A 387 -13.16 -1.88 -12.77
N LEU A 388 -12.27 -0.90 -12.78
CA LEU A 388 -12.46 0.38 -12.08
C LEU A 388 -13.42 1.33 -12.82
N GLY A 389 -13.63 1.13 -14.13
CA GLY A 389 -14.51 1.99 -14.94
C GLY A 389 -13.97 3.40 -15.15
N VAL A 390 -12.66 3.60 -14.94
CA VAL A 390 -11.94 4.87 -15.15
C VAL A 390 -10.68 4.62 -15.97
N ASN A 391 -10.16 5.67 -16.59
CA ASN A 391 -8.88 5.57 -17.28
C ASN A 391 -7.74 5.59 -16.28
N MET A 392 -6.72 4.78 -16.54
CA MET A 392 -5.60 4.55 -15.65
C MET A 392 -4.27 4.63 -16.40
N ASN A 393 -3.22 5.01 -15.68
CA ASN A 393 -1.85 4.87 -16.16
C ASN A 393 -1.17 3.74 -15.37
N TYR A 394 -0.88 2.63 -16.03
CA TYR A 394 -0.29 1.44 -15.43
C TYR A 394 1.06 1.11 -16.06
N GLY A 395 1.91 0.44 -15.29
CA GLY A 395 3.14 -0.12 -15.80
C GLY A 395 3.95 -0.78 -14.70
N HIS A 396 4.49 -1.96 -14.99
CA HIS A 396 5.46 -2.60 -14.10
C HIS A 396 4.94 -2.84 -12.66
N GLY A 397 3.63 -2.98 -12.46
CA GLY A 397 3.00 -3.17 -11.15
C GLY A 397 2.74 -1.87 -10.37
N LEU A 398 2.96 -0.72 -11.00
CA LEU A 398 2.87 0.61 -10.42
C LEU A 398 1.77 1.42 -11.10
N MET A 399 1.26 2.41 -10.38
CA MET A 399 0.41 3.48 -10.92
C MET A 399 1.26 4.72 -11.21
N TYR A 400 0.88 5.46 -12.24
CA TYR A 400 1.58 6.65 -12.67
C TYR A 400 0.67 7.87 -12.61
N PHE A 401 1.17 8.95 -12.03
CA PHE A 401 0.43 10.19 -11.80
C PHE A 401 1.17 11.36 -12.40
N LYS A 402 0.49 12.35 -12.96
CA LYS A 402 1.17 13.54 -13.48
C LYS A 402 1.57 14.47 -12.34
N ASN A 403 2.78 15.01 -12.41
CA ASN A 403 3.20 16.15 -11.61
C ASN A 403 2.81 17.47 -12.31
N PRO A 404 2.99 18.65 -11.66
CA PRO A 404 2.65 19.95 -12.26
C PRO A 404 3.38 20.25 -13.59
N ASN A 405 4.53 19.63 -13.84
CA ASN A 405 5.30 19.77 -15.08
C ASN A 405 4.81 18.80 -16.18
N GLY A 406 3.84 17.94 -15.90
CA GLY A 406 3.35 16.92 -16.82
C GLY A 406 4.25 15.67 -16.92
N HIS A 407 5.26 15.53 -16.07
CA HIS A 407 6.06 14.31 -15.93
C HIS A 407 5.36 13.30 -15.00
N TYR A 408 5.82 12.05 -15.01
CA TYR A 408 5.20 10.98 -14.24
C TYR A 408 5.86 10.81 -12.86
N LYS A 409 5.01 10.86 -11.83
CA LYS A 409 5.23 10.30 -10.51
C LYS A 409 4.90 8.80 -10.53
N ILE A 410 5.63 8.04 -9.74
CA ILE A 410 5.48 6.60 -9.59
C ILE A 410 4.90 6.32 -8.21
N GLY A 411 3.94 5.41 -8.08
CA GLY A 411 3.43 5.06 -6.77
C GLY A 411 2.22 4.16 -6.85
N HIS A 412 1.39 4.23 -5.82
CA HIS A 412 0.13 3.50 -5.78
C HIS A 412 -0.81 4.12 -4.74
N THR A 413 -2.11 3.97 -4.98
CA THR A 413 -3.17 4.36 -4.03
C THR A 413 -3.69 3.13 -3.29
N GLY A 414 -4.11 3.28 -2.04
CA GLY A 414 -4.77 2.22 -1.28
C GLY A 414 -6.25 2.51 -1.11
N TYR A 415 -7.01 1.46 -0.79
CA TYR A 415 -8.40 1.62 -0.41
C TYR A 415 -8.49 2.51 0.83
N GLY A 416 -9.50 3.38 0.86
CA GLY A 416 -9.80 4.20 2.02
C GLY A 416 -8.86 5.37 2.27
N GLY A 417 -8.12 5.83 1.26
CA GLY A 417 -7.35 7.09 1.32
C GLY A 417 -5.83 6.93 1.46
N GLN A 418 -5.33 5.71 1.68
CA GLN A 418 -3.89 5.45 1.73
C GLN A 418 -3.21 5.90 0.43
N ASN A 419 -2.02 6.49 0.52
CA ASN A 419 -1.26 6.88 -0.67
C ASN A 419 0.23 6.78 -0.44
N ALA A 420 0.95 6.40 -1.49
CA ALA A 420 2.39 6.56 -1.54
C ALA A 420 2.82 6.92 -2.96
N ARG A 421 3.63 7.98 -3.09
CA ARG A 421 4.10 8.51 -4.37
C ARG A 421 5.56 8.93 -4.29
N LEU A 422 6.26 8.73 -5.39
CA LEU A 422 7.60 9.23 -5.67
C LEU A 422 7.51 10.17 -6.87
N ASP A 423 8.02 11.37 -6.74
CA ASP A 423 8.27 12.28 -7.84
C ASP A 423 9.78 12.30 -8.16
N PRO A 424 10.22 11.68 -9.26
CA PRO A 424 11.63 11.68 -9.65
C PRO A 424 12.18 13.07 -9.93
N ASP A 425 11.38 14.01 -10.48
CA ASP A 425 11.82 15.36 -10.82
C ASP A 425 12.27 16.13 -9.56
N TYR A 426 11.50 15.99 -8.48
CA TYR A 426 11.77 16.64 -7.20
C TYR A 426 12.59 15.75 -6.25
N GLN A 427 12.89 14.52 -6.65
CA GLN A 427 13.46 13.47 -5.79
C GLN A 427 12.73 13.36 -4.45
N MET A 428 11.40 13.38 -4.49
CA MET A 428 10.55 13.46 -3.31
C MET A 428 9.63 12.26 -3.22
N SER A 429 9.61 11.58 -2.08
CA SER A 429 8.62 10.54 -1.79
C SER A 429 7.74 10.93 -0.62
N ILE A 430 6.44 10.73 -0.76
CA ILE A 430 5.42 10.94 0.26
C ILE A 430 4.68 9.64 0.51
N ALA A 431 4.40 9.32 1.78
CA ALA A 431 3.48 8.26 2.15
C ALA A 431 2.53 8.74 3.25
N TYR A 432 1.24 8.50 3.06
CA TYR A 432 0.16 8.87 3.96
C TYR A 432 -0.66 7.64 4.28
N LEU A 433 -0.79 7.33 5.57
CA LEU A 433 -1.58 6.22 6.07
C LEU A 433 -2.49 6.68 7.21
N HIS A 434 -3.68 6.12 7.31
CA HIS A 434 -4.67 6.47 8.33
C HIS A 434 -5.68 5.35 8.55
N ASN A 435 -6.35 5.34 9.70
CA ASN A 435 -7.23 4.23 10.10
C ASN A 435 -8.72 4.53 10.03
N ALA A 436 -9.12 5.72 9.57
CA ALA A 436 -10.50 6.02 9.19
C ALA A 436 -10.64 6.00 7.67
N LEU A 437 -11.12 4.88 7.12
CA LEU A 437 -11.16 4.67 5.69
C LEU A 437 -12.20 5.58 5.03
N SER A 438 -11.74 6.42 4.08
CA SER A 438 -12.60 7.27 3.26
C SER A 438 -13.39 6.45 2.23
N SER A 439 -14.50 7.00 1.73
CA SER A 439 -15.21 6.42 0.57
C SER A 439 -14.63 6.93 -0.75
N ASP A 440 -13.76 7.94 -0.70
CA ASP A 440 -13.24 8.62 -1.89
C ASP A 440 -12.29 7.75 -2.72
N SER A 441 -12.20 8.09 -4.02
CA SER A 441 -11.36 7.36 -4.96
C SER A 441 -9.89 7.66 -4.68
N GLY A 442 -9.08 6.66 -4.28
CA GLY A 442 -7.75 6.85 -3.68
C GLY A 442 -6.78 7.82 -4.36
N ALA A 443 -6.78 7.98 -5.69
CA ALA A 443 -5.92 8.97 -6.36
C ALA A 443 -6.35 10.42 -6.10
N TYR A 444 -7.63 10.60 -5.78
CA TYR A 444 -8.31 11.86 -5.59
C TYR A 444 -8.73 12.07 -4.13
N SER A 445 -8.16 11.29 -3.21
CA SER A 445 -8.52 11.40 -1.81
C SER A 445 -8.26 12.80 -1.29
N ARG A 446 -9.26 13.39 -0.65
CA ARG A 446 -9.23 14.80 -0.24
C ARG A 446 -8.11 15.06 0.76
N THR A 447 -7.93 14.17 1.72
CA THR A 447 -6.91 14.24 2.77
C THR A 447 -5.52 14.23 2.17
N PHE A 448 -5.28 13.36 1.18
CA PHE A 448 -4.02 13.29 0.47
C PHE A 448 -3.76 14.50 -0.44
N LYS A 449 -4.78 15.01 -1.15
CA LYS A 449 -4.64 16.21 -2.01
C LYS A 449 -4.21 17.45 -1.21
N ILE A 450 -4.77 17.64 -0.02
CA ILE A 450 -4.38 18.75 0.87
C ILE A 450 -2.89 18.67 1.19
N LEU A 451 -2.39 17.46 1.45
CA LEU A 451 -0.97 17.19 1.73
C LEU A 451 -0.08 17.31 0.49
N GLU A 452 -0.53 16.83 -0.66
CA GLU A 452 0.24 16.88 -1.91
C GLU A 452 0.40 18.30 -2.46
N ASN A 453 -0.57 19.17 -2.21
CA ASN A 453 -0.53 20.57 -2.65
C ASN A 453 0.32 21.47 -1.73
N ALA A 454 0.52 21.07 -0.48
CA ALA A 454 1.23 21.83 0.56
C ALA A 454 2.73 21.55 0.54
#